data_AF-A0A524ALA2-F1
#
_entry.id   AF-A0A524ALA2-F1
#
_cell.length_a   1.000
_cell.length_b   1.000
_cell.length_c   1.000
_cell.angle_alpha   90.00
_cell.angle_beta   90.00
_cell.angle_gamma   90.00
#
_symmetry.space_group_name_H-M   'P 1'
#
loop_
_entity.id
_entity.type
_entity.pdbx_description
1 polymer ?
#
loop_
_entity_poly.entity_id
_entity_poly.type
_entity_poly.pdbx_seq_one_letter_code
_entity_poly.pdbx_strand_id
1 'polypeptide(L)'
;MLKRIAELVPTRASASRIRDQLENEALKEQAQFSVTEIPSLRTVQNIVADLRPPKASDPWALAAADTDEAALVMPVWREVVEYTQWEVSHLTKAEAEWIVKIRRVAPELYPEGLSFSHIYLLAREYVLLTDREKPTTGPDAYLAYAPWESLLAALRYGEALRKKRIPARLIPDLETEEAMRTKEEANGRETSEQ
;
A
#
# COMPACT_ATOMS: atom_id res chain seq x y z
N MET A 1 -4.06 -14.55 1.62
CA MET A 1 -4.23 -14.38 0.15
C MET A 1 -4.86 -13.07 -0.29
N LEU A 2 -6.02 -12.63 0.22
CA LEU A 2 -6.59 -11.32 -0.16
C LEU A 2 -5.62 -10.15 0.10
N LYS A 3 -4.89 -10.20 1.22
CA LYS A 3 -3.80 -9.29 1.55
C LYS A 3 -2.68 -9.28 0.48
N ARG A 4 -2.23 -10.47 0.05
CA ARG A 4 -1.23 -10.64 -1.01
C ARG A 4 -1.70 -10.13 -2.38
N ILE A 5 -2.98 -10.27 -2.70
CA ILE A 5 -3.55 -9.66 -3.91
C ILE A 5 -3.49 -8.14 -3.79
N ALA A 6 -3.87 -7.56 -2.65
CA ALA A 6 -3.78 -6.12 -2.41
C ALA A 6 -2.33 -5.59 -2.46
N GLU A 7 -1.33 -6.42 -2.14
CA GLU A 7 0.10 -6.13 -2.29
C GLU A 7 0.56 -6.13 -3.76
N LEU A 8 -0.04 -6.97 -4.60
CA LEU A 8 0.33 -7.13 -6.01
C LEU A 8 -0.49 -6.26 -6.98
N VAL A 9 -1.69 -5.83 -6.62
CA VAL A 9 -2.49 -4.88 -7.42
C VAL A 9 -1.75 -3.57 -7.76
N PRO A 10 -0.92 -3.00 -6.87
CA PRO A 10 -0.20 -1.77 -7.12
C PRO A 10 0.93 -1.84 -8.15
N THR A 11 1.44 -3.04 -8.45
CA THR A 11 2.45 -3.22 -9.50
C THR A 11 1.89 -3.05 -10.91
N ARG A 12 0.57 -2.78 -11.05
CA ARG A 12 -0.18 -2.76 -12.32
C ARG A 12 -0.12 -4.09 -13.09
N ALA A 13 0.37 -5.15 -12.47
CA ALA A 13 0.35 -6.51 -12.99
C ALA A 13 -1.06 -6.89 -13.44
N SER A 14 -1.13 -7.68 -14.50
CA SER A 14 -2.42 -8.23 -14.96
C SER A 14 -2.96 -9.19 -13.90
N ALA A 15 -4.29 -9.32 -13.80
CA ALA A 15 -4.91 -10.28 -12.88
C ALA A 15 -4.43 -11.72 -13.13
N SER A 16 -4.07 -12.06 -14.38
CA SER A 16 -3.43 -13.33 -14.73
C SER A 16 -2.06 -13.46 -14.06
N ARG A 17 -1.19 -12.46 -14.22
CA ARG A 17 0.16 -12.46 -13.65
C ARG A 17 0.14 -12.50 -12.11
N ILE A 18 -0.79 -11.77 -11.49
CA ILE A 18 -1.01 -11.83 -10.04
C ILE A 18 -1.40 -13.25 -9.62
N ARG A 19 -2.31 -13.89 -10.35
CA ARG A 19 -2.70 -15.28 -10.08
C ARG A 19 -1.54 -16.25 -10.28
N ASP A 20 -0.80 -16.13 -11.39
CA ASP A 20 0.35 -16.99 -11.70
C ASP A 20 1.42 -16.84 -10.62
N GLN A 21 1.62 -15.62 -10.09
CA GLN A 21 2.55 -15.35 -9.00
C GLN A 21 2.08 -16.00 -7.68
N LEU A 22 0.78 -15.92 -7.35
CA LEU A 22 0.21 -16.62 -6.19
C LEU A 22 0.32 -18.14 -6.31
N GLU A 23 0.09 -18.70 -7.51
CA GLU A 23 0.26 -20.13 -7.78
C GLU A 23 1.72 -20.54 -7.61
N ASN A 24 2.67 -19.76 -8.14
CA ASN A 24 4.10 -20.00 -7.98
C ASN A 24 4.58 -19.85 -6.54
N GLU A 25 4.06 -18.90 -5.77
CA GLU A 25 4.36 -18.71 -4.35
C GLU A 25 3.82 -19.89 -3.53
N ALA A 26 2.56 -20.30 -3.74
CA ALA A 26 1.97 -21.46 -3.08
C ALA A 26 2.74 -22.77 -3.40
N LEU A 27 3.22 -22.92 -4.63
CA LEU A 27 4.06 -24.05 -5.04
C LEU A 27 5.45 -24.05 -4.39
N LYS A 28 6.05 -22.87 -4.20
CA LYS A 28 7.36 -22.72 -3.53
C LYS A 28 7.25 -22.90 -2.02
N GLU A 29 6.15 -22.49 -1.41
CA GLU A 29 5.95 -22.57 0.03
C GLU A 29 5.62 -23.98 0.53
N GLN A 30 5.14 -24.88 -0.34
CA GLN A 30 4.96 -26.35 -0.20
C GLN A 30 4.60 -26.99 1.18
N ALA A 31 4.24 -26.23 2.22
CA ALA A 31 4.11 -26.76 3.58
C ALA A 31 3.02 -26.10 4.46
N GLN A 32 2.27 -25.08 4.00
CA GLN A 32 1.27 -24.44 4.88
C GLN A 32 -0.06 -24.01 4.28
N PHE A 33 -0.23 -24.05 2.95
CA PHE A 33 -1.48 -23.64 2.31
C PHE A 33 -2.07 -24.74 1.43
N SER A 34 -3.36 -25.02 1.61
CA SER A 34 -4.09 -25.95 0.75
C SER A 34 -4.37 -25.28 -0.61
N VAL A 35 -4.21 -26.01 -1.72
CA VAL A 35 -4.47 -25.54 -3.10
C VAL A 35 -5.87 -24.91 -3.25
N THR A 36 -6.80 -25.24 -2.37
CA THR A 36 -8.15 -24.67 -2.24
C THR A 36 -8.22 -23.20 -1.80
N GLU A 37 -7.12 -22.59 -1.37
CA GLU A 37 -7.09 -21.20 -0.90
C GLU A 37 -6.69 -20.18 -1.98
N ILE A 38 -6.23 -20.63 -3.16
CA ILE A 38 -5.85 -19.74 -4.26
C ILE A 38 -7.13 -19.17 -4.90
N PRO A 39 -7.34 -17.84 -4.88
CA PRO A 39 -8.53 -17.25 -5.47
C PRO A 39 -8.59 -17.51 -6.98
N SER A 40 -9.78 -17.79 -7.49
CA SER A 40 -9.98 -17.97 -8.93
C SER A 40 -9.53 -16.72 -9.70
N LEU A 41 -9.16 -16.88 -10.98
CA LEU A 41 -8.82 -15.73 -11.83
C LEU A 41 -9.92 -14.67 -11.85
N ARG A 42 -11.19 -15.09 -11.85
CA ARG A 42 -12.34 -14.17 -11.78
C ARG A 42 -12.37 -13.38 -10.47
N THR A 43 -12.05 -14.04 -9.35
CA THR A 43 -11.94 -13.37 -8.04
C THR A 43 -10.80 -12.36 -8.03
N VAL A 44 -9.62 -12.73 -8.55
CA VAL A 44 -8.48 -11.81 -8.69
C VAL A 44 -8.83 -10.64 -9.60
N GLN A 45 -9.49 -10.89 -10.74
CA GLN A 45 -9.95 -9.85 -11.67
C GLN A 45 -10.91 -8.88 -10.99
N ASN A 46 -11.88 -9.36 -10.23
CA ASN A 46 -12.81 -8.51 -9.49
C ASN A 46 -12.08 -7.64 -8.45
N ILE A 47 -11.18 -8.25 -7.67
CA ILE A 47 -10.38 -7.51 -6.67
C ILE A 47 -9.49 -6.46 -7.34
N VAL A 48 -8.83 -6.81 -8.45
CA VAL A 48 -8.00 -5.87 -9.22
C VAL A 48 -8.86 -4.74 -9.79
N ALA A 49 -10.06 -5.03 -10.31
CA ALA A 49 -10.97 -3.99 -10.77
C ALA A 49 -11.42 -3.08 -9.62
N ASP A 50 -11.65 -3.65 -8.44
CA ASP A 50 -12.04 -2.90 -7.24
C ASP A 50 -10.89 -2.07 -6.66
N LEU A 51 -9.63 -2.46 -6.86
CA LEU A 51 -8.46 -1.79 -6.26
C LEU A 51 -7.62 -0.99 -7.26
N ARG A 52 -7.92 -1.05 -8.56
CA ARG A 52 -7.23 -0.26 -9.58
C ARG A 52 -7.94 1.09 -9.72
N PRO A 53 -7.22 2.22 -9.53
CA PRO A 53 -7.74 3.52 -9.92
C PRO A 53 -8.10 3.48 -11.41
N PRO A 54 -9.25 4.03 -11.83
CA PRO A 54 -9.54 4.13 -13.24
C PRO A 54 -8.48 4.98 -13.94
N LYS A 55 -8.36 4.74 -15.25
CA LYS A 55 -7.30 5.28 -16.11
C LYS A 55 -7.49 6.77 -16.43
N ALA A 56 -8.02 7.54 -15.49
CA ALA A 56 -8.69 8.81 -15.73
C ALA A 56 -7.75 10.01 -15.91
N SER A 57 -6.44 9.88 -15.70
CA SER A 57 -5.50 10.98 -15.93
C SER A 57 -4.35 10.60 -16.86
N ASP A 58 -3.89 11.59 -17.62
CA ASP A 58 -2.74 11.47 -18.49
C ASP A 58 -1.48 11.00 -17.72
N PRO A 59 -0.50 10.42 -18.43
CA PRO A 59 0.83 10.21 -17.88
C PRO A 59 1.42 11.53 -17.35
N TRP A 60 2.05 11.45 -16.19
CA TRP A 60 2.90 12.51 -15.68
C TRP A 60 4.20 12.56 -16.49
N ALA A 61 4.69 13.77 -16.77
CA ALA A 61 5.91 13.96 -17.56
C ALA A 61 6.79 15.03 -16.91
N LEU A 62 8.06 14.69 -16.68
CA LEU A 62 9.06 15.61 -16.12
C LEU A 62 9.17 16.92 -16.90
N ALA A 63 9.02 16.87 -18.23
CA ALA A 63 9.10 18.05 -19.10
C ALA A 63 7.99 19.08 -18.84
N ALA A 64 6.88 18.68 -18.22
CA ALA A 64 5.76 19.54 -17.89
C ALA A 64 5.69 19.90 -16.39
N ALA A 65 6.53 19.29 -15.56
CA ALA A 65 6.57 19.52 -14.11
C ALA A 65 7.48 20.70 -13.77
N ASP A 66 7.14 21.45 -12.72
CA ASP A 66 8.06 22.41 -12.14
C ASP A 66 9.17 21.71 -11.32
N THR A 67 10.20 22.46 -10.93
CA THR A 67 11.36 21.91 -10.22
C THR A 67 11.00 21.34 -8.85
N ASP A 68 10.04 21.94 -8.15
CA ASP A 68 9.64 21.51 -6.80
C ASP A 68 8.82 20.22 -6.87
N GLU A 69 7.87 20.14 -7.79
CA GLU A 69 7.12 18.92 -8.09
C GLU A 69 8.06 17.79 -8.50
N ALA A 70 8.97 18.05 -9.45
CA ALA A 70 9.93 17.06 -9.93
C ALA A 70 10.80 16.51 -8.80
N ALA A 71 11.28 17.38 -7.89
CA ALA A 71 12.10 16.97 -6.74
C ALA A 71 11.35 16.05 -5.76
N LEU A 72 10.03 16.20 -5.65
CA LEU A 72 9.20 15.36 -4.79
C LEU A 72 8.78 14.05 -5.47
N VAL A 73 8.52 14.06 -6.77
CA VAL A 73 7.98 12.92 -7.53
C VAL A 73 9.08 11.97 -8.01
N MET A 74 10.22 12.47 -8.47
CA MET A 74 11.29 11.64 -9.07
C MET A 74 11.86 10.56 -8.14
N PRO A 75 12.11 10.82 -6.85
CA PRO A 75 12.56 9.78 -5.92
C PRO A 75 11.53 8.66 -5.75
N VAL A 76 10.24 9.02 -5.69
CA VAL A 76 9.15 8.03 -5.63
C VAL A 76 9.13 7.21 -6.91
N TRP A 77 9.31 7.87 -8.06
CA TRP A 77 9.30 7.21 -9.35
C TRP A 77 10.40 6.16 -9.50
N ARG A 78 11.65 6.50 -9.13
CA ARG A 78 12.79 5.57 -9.13
C ARG A 78 12.46 4.28 -8.40
N GLU A 79 11.89 4.40 -7.21
CA GLU A 79 11.65 3.26 -6.32
C GLU A 79 10.46 2.43 -6.81
N VAL A 80 9.46 3.06 -7.40
CA VAL A 80 8.36 2.35 -8.07
C VAL A 80 8.88 1.53 -9.24
N VAL A 81 9.75 2.08 -10.11
CA VAL A 81 10.29 1.30 -11.24
C VAL A 81 11.21 0.17 -10.79
N GLU A 82 12.00 0.38 -9.74
CA GLU A 82 12.84 -0.66 -9.14
C GLU A 82 12.01 -1.77 -8.52
N TYR A 83 11.05 -1.42 -7.66
CA TYR A 83 10.16 -2.37 -6.99
C TYR A 83 9.31 -3.17 -7.99
N THR A 84 8.78 -2.50 -9.01
CA THR A 84 7.89 -3.12 -10.01
C THR A 84 8.65 -3.69 -11.20
N GLN A 85 9.98 -3.61 -11.23
CA GLN A 85 10.81 -4.02 -12.37
C GLN A 85 10.29 -3.47 -13.70
N TRP A 86 9.96 -2.17 -13.72
CA TRP A 86 9.39 -1.44 -14.87
C TRP A 86 7.99 -1.88 -15.35
N GLU A 87 7.27 -2.73 -14.62
CA GLU A 87 5.86 -3.03 -14.94
C GLU A 87 4.97 -1.78 -14.83
N VAL A 88 5.29 -0.91 -13.88
CA VAL A 88 4.80 0.47 -13.89
C VAL A 88 5.81 1.29 -14.67
N SER A 89 5.44 1.73 -15.88
CA SER A 89 6.31 2.49 -16.79
C SER A 89 6.08 4.00 -16.80
N HIS A 90 5.00 4.47 -16.16
CA HIS A 90 4.74 5.89 -15.91
C HIS A 90 3.82 6.08 -14.70
N LEU A 91 4.02 7.18 -13.97
CA LEU A 91 3.00 7.73 -13.07
C LEU A 91 1.93 8.45 -13.89
N THR A 92 0.73 8.57 -13.33
CA THR A 92 -0.29 9.48 -13.86
C THR A 92 -0.19 10.86 -13.19
N LYS A 93 -0.75 11.89 -13.81
CA LYS A 93 -0.82 13.24 -13.21
C LYS A 93 -1.48 13.23 -11.83
N ALA A 94 -2.60 12.50 -11.69
CA ALA A 94 -3.30 12.39 -10.41
C ALA A 94 -2.44 11.70 -9.34
N GLU A 95 -1.69 10.65 -9.70
CA GLU A 95 -0.75 10.00 -8.78
C GLU A 95 0.36 10.97 -8.36
N ALA A 96 0.94 11.74 -9.29
CA ALA A 96 1.98 12.72 -9.00
C ALA A 96 1.49 13.86 -8.08
N GLU A 97 0.29 14.40 -8.33
CA GLU A 97 -0.33 15.42 -7.47
C GLU A 97 -0.48 14.94 -6.02
N TRP A 98 -0.95 13.70 -5.83
CA TRP A 98 -1.08 13.13 -4.48
C TRP A 98 0.27 12.84 -3.83
N ILE A 99 1.26 12.38 -4.59
CA ILE A 99 2.64 12.23 -4.10
C ILE A 99 3.15 13.57 -3.56
N VAL A 100 2.97 14.67 -4.31
CA VAL A 100 3.38 16.01 -3.85
C VAL A 100 2.68 16.40 -2.54
N LYS A 101 1.35 16.20 -2.45
CA LYS A 101 0.59 16.52 -1.24
C LYS A 101 1.07 15.72 -0.04
N ILE A 102 1.22 14.40 -0.19
CA ILE A 102 1.68 13.50 0.88
C ILE A 102 3.09 13.90 1.34
N ARG A 103 4.01 14.13 0.39
CA ARG A 103 5.40 14.55 0.69
C ARG A 103 5.48 15.87 1.45
N ARG A 104 4.55 16.79 1.20
CA ARG A 104 4.50 18.10 1.88
C ARG A 104 3.92 17.98 3.29
N VAL A 105 2.94 17.11 3.50
CA VAL A 105 2.31 16.87 4.81
C VAL A 105 3.21 16.03 5.71
N ALA A 106 3.87 15.02 5.13
CA ALA A 106 4.71 14.05 5.83
C ALA A 106 6.10 13.99 5.18
N PRO A 107 6.92 15.06 5.31
CA PRO A 107 8.26 15.09 4.75
C PRO A 107 9.21 14.10 5.43
N GLU A 108 8.85 13.66 6.64
CA GLU A 108 9.53 12.64 7.43
C GLU A 108 8.90 11.26 7.29
N LEU A 109 8.08 11.00 6.27
CA LEU A 109 7.68 9.62 5.89
C LEU A 109 8.89 8.83 5.29
N TYR A 110 10.10 9.23 5.69
CA TYR A 110 11.42 8.89 5.17
C TYR A 110 12.49 8.58 6.23
N PRO A 111 12.21 8.24 7.52
CA PRO A 111 13.29 7.84 8.39
C PRO A 111 13.57 6.37 8.10
N GLU A 112 14.83 6.05 7.81
CA GLU A 112 15.43 4.69 7.80
C GLU A 112 14.45 3.53 8.09
N GLY A 113 13.68 3.09 7.08
CA GLY A 113 12.70 2.02 7.28
C GLY A 113 11.68 1.92 6.17
N LEU A 114 10.98 3.01 5.85
CA LEU A 114 9.87 2.97 4.88
C LEU A 114 10.34 3.21 3.44
N SER A 115 10.03 2.26 2.56
CA SER A 115 10.26 2.41 1.12
C SER A 115 9.34 3.47 0.51
N PHE A 116 9.87 4.28 -0.41
CA PHE A 116 9.13 5.23 -1.24
C PHE A 116 7.91 4.60 -1.96
N SER A 117 7.89 3.29 -2.13
CA SER A 117 6.73 2.53 -2.59
C SER A 117 5.48 2.81 -1.73
N HIS A 118 5.60 2.98 -0.41
CA HIS A 118 4.45 3.29 0.47
C HIS A 118 3.75 4.60 0.11
N ILE A 119 4.50 5.61 -0.32
CA ILE A 119 3.92 6.89 -0.74
C ILE A 119 3.17 6.77 -2.05
N TYR A 120 3.71 5.98 -2.99
CA TYR A 120 2.99 5.64 -4.20
C TYR A 120 1.70 4.85 -3.91
N LEU A 121 1.74 3.88 -2.98
CA LEU A 121 0.54 3.14 -2.55
C LEU A 121 -0.52 4.06 -1.95
N LEU A 122 -0.10 4.95 -1.03
CA LEU A 122 -0.98 5.91 -0.40
C LEU A 122 -1.56 6.90 -1.44
N ALA A 123 -0.74 7.38 -2.38
CA ALA A 123 -1.21 8.24 -3.47
C ALA A 123 -2.27 7.54 -4.34
N ARG A 124 -2.06 6.27 -4.71
CA ARG A 124 -3.06 5.50 -5.47
C ARG A 124 -4.34 5.26 -4.68
N GLU A 125 -4.24 5.05 -3.38
CA GLU A 125 -5.40 4.95 -2.50
C GLU A 125 -6.21 6.24 -2.52
N TYR A 126 -5.57 7.41 -2.40
CA TYR A 126 -6.25 8.70 -2.54
C TYR A 126 -6.90 8.85 -3.91
N VAL A 127 -6.18 8.60 -5.01
CA VAL A 127 -6.75 8.67 -6.37
C VAL A 127 -8.00 7.80 -6.48
N LEU A 128 -7.94 6.56 -6.01
CA LEU A 128 -9.04 5.60 -6.07
C LEU A 128 -10.26 6.05 -5.24
N LEU A 129 -10.04 6.57 -4.04
CA LEU A 129 -11.11 7.03 -3.17
C LEU A 129 -11.75 8.31 -3.70
N THR A 130 -10.95 9.27 -4.14
CA THR A 130 -11.47 10.54 -4.67
C THR A 130 -12.24 10.37 -5.97
N ASP A 131 -11.74 9.51 -6.87
CA ASP A 131 -12.44 9.21 -8.13
C ASP A 131 -13.81 8.55 -7.89
N ARG A 132 -13.92 7.74 -6.84
CA ARG A 132 -15.17 7.05 -6.47
C ARG A 132 -16.05 7.85 -5.50
N GLU A 133 -15.72 9.11 -5.25
CA GLU A 133 -16.40 9.96 -4.27
C GLU A 133 -16.52 9.30 -2.87
N LYS A 134 -15.53 8.46 -2.52
CA LYS A 134 -15.46 7.79 -1.23
C LYS A 134 -14.66 8.64 -0.23
N PRO A 135 -14.98 8.55 1.08
CA PRO A 135 -14.23 9.25 2.11
C PRO A 135 -12.76 8.84 2.14
N THR A 136 -11.86 9.81 2.29
CA THR A 136 -10.42 9.63 2.48
C THR A 136 -10.03 9.44 3.95
N THR A 137 -11.01 9.24 4.84
CA THR A 137 -10.79 9.23 6.29
C THR A 137 -9.77 8.18 6.77
N GLY A 138 -9.65 7.05 6.08
CA GLY A 138 -8.64 6.02 6.37
C GLY A 138 -7.21 6.53 6.15
N PRO A 139 -6.84 6.90 4.91
CA PRO A 139 -5.52 7.47 4.65
C PRO A 139 -5.28 8.82 5.34
N ASP A 140 -6.32 9.65 5.58
CA ASP A 140 -6.21 10.87 6.37
C ASP A 140 -5.83 10.55 7.83
N ALA A 141 -6.46 9.53 8.43
CA ALA A 141 -6.13 9.10 9.79
C ALA A 141 -4.72 8.51 9.86
N TYR A 142 -4.29 7.75 8.84
CA TYR A 142 -2.90 7.28 8.77
C TYR A 142 -1.92 8.46 8.76
N LEU A 143 -2.19 9.50 7.96
CA LEU A 143 -1.36 10.70 7.94
C LEU A 143 -1.36 11.44 9.28
N ALA A 144 -2.53 11.57 9.91
CA ALA A 144 -2.68 12.30 11.18
C ALA A 144 -2.04 11.58 12.37
N TYR A 145 -2.04 10.25 12.39
CA TYR A 145 -1.40 9.46 13.44
C TYR A 145 0.10 9.31 13.23
N ALA A 146 0.60 9.49 12.01
CA ALA A 146 2.00 9.38 11.62
C ALA A 146 2.69 8.14 12.24
N PRO A 147 2.15 6.92 12.03
CA PRO A 147 2.64 5.72 12.71
C PRO A 147 4.12 5.40 12.46
N TRP A 148 4.67 5.93 11.37
CA TRP A 148 6.07 5.79 10.99
C TRP A 148 7.05 6.61 11.84
N GLU A 149 6.61 7.67 12.53
CA GLU A 149 7.51 8.53 13.29
C GLU A 149 8.03 7.87 14.56
N SER A 150 7.25 6.95 15.15
CA SER A 150 7.67 6.24 16.36
C SER A 150 6.83 4.99 16.61
N LEU A 151 7.40 4.04 17.35
CA LEU A 151 6.66 2.87 17.84
C LEU A 151 5.40 3.26 18.63
N LEU A 152 5.44 4.35 19.41
CA LEU A 152 4.27 4.80 20.16
C LEU A 152 3.15 5.29 19.22
N ALA A 153 3.50 6.01 18.15
CA ALA A 153 2.56 6.44 17.12
C ALA A 153 1.95 5.23 16.40
N ALA A 154 2.76 4.26 15.99
CA ALA A 154 2.31 2.99 15.41
C ALA A 154 1.32 2.26 16.31
N LEU A 155 1.63 2.15 17.62
CA LEU A 155 0.75 1.49 18.59
C LEU A 155 -0.58 2.23 18.77
N ARG A 156 -0.56 3.56 18.82
CA ARG A 156 -1.79 4.37 18.94
C ARG A 156 -2.67 4.23 17.72
N TYR A 157 -2.08 4.25 16.53
CA TYR A 157 -2.79 4.01 15.27
C TYR A 157 -3.41 2.61 15.25
N GLY A 158 -2.63 1.58 15.59
CA GLY A 158 -3.11 0.20 15.67
C GLY A 158 -4.21 -0.01 16.70
N GLU A 159 -4.12 0.64 17.86
CA GLU A 159 -5.18 0.60 18.86
C GLU A 159 -6.46 1.29 18.37
N ALA A 160 -6.33 2.43 17.69
CA ALA A 160 -7.46 3.14 17.11
C ALA A 160 -8.18 2.29 16.04
N LEU A 161 -7.42 1.58 15.20
CA LEU A 161 -7.95 0.60 14.24
C LEU A 161 -8.68 -0.55 14.95
N ARG A 162 -8.02 -1.19 15.94
CA ARG A 162 -8.58 -2.33 16.67
C ARG A 162 -9.88 -1.98 17.39
N LYS A 163 -9.95 -0.76 17.96
CA LYS A 163 -11.13 -0.22 18.63
C LYS A 163 -12.17 0.36 17.65
N LYS A 164 -11.94 0.28 16.34
CA LYS A 164 -12.80 0.85 15.28
C LYS A 164 -13.10 2.34 15.47
N ARG A 165 -12.14 3.08 16.04
CA ARG A 165 -12.23 4.54 16.24
C ARG A 165 -11.91 5.30 14.96
N ILE A 166 -11.13 4.69 14.08
CA ILE A 166 -10.81 5.18 12.74
C ILE A 166 -11.07 4.04 11.74
N PRO A 167 -11.45 4.35 10.49
CA PRO A 167 -11.58 3.34 9.44
C PRO A 167 -10.20 2.81 9.04
N ALA A 168 -10.16 1.52 8.67
CA ALA A 168 -8.95 0.94 8.09
C ALA A 168 -8.66 1.52 6.71
N ARG A 169 -7.37 1.59 6.36
CA ARG A 169 -6.93 1.84 5.00
C ARG A 169 -7.39 0.71 4.08
N LEU A 170 -7.65 1.06 2.83
CA LEU A 170 -7.96 0.12 1.77
C LEU A 170 -6.71 -0.66 1.34
N ILE A 171 -5.55 0.00 1.35
CA ILE A 171 -4.26 -0.63 1.10
C ILE A 171 -3.50 -0.67 2.43
N PRO A 172 -3.37 -1.85 3.08
CA PRO A 172 -2.75 -1.96 4.39
C PRO A 172 -1.25 -1.63 4.33
N ASP A 173 -0.75 -1.05 5.43
CA ASP A 173 0.67 -0.82 5.66
C ASP A 173 1.30 -2.08 6.24
N LEU A 174 2.28 -2.66 5.54
CA LEU A 174 2.84 -3.97 5.84
C LEU A 174 3.74 -3.94 7.08
N GLU A 175 4.53 -2.87 7.24
CA GLU A 175 5.49 -2.75 8.34
C GLU A 175 4.79 -2.50 9.67
N THR A 176 3.74 -1.67 9.66
CA THR A 176 2.94 -1.40 10.86
C THR A 176 2.18 -2.66 11.30
N GLU A 177 1.73 -3.52 10.37
CA GLU A 177 1.07 -4.79 10.73
C GLU A 177 2.04 -5.85 11.26
N GLU A 178 3.25 -5.98 10.70
CA GLU A 178 4.26 -6.89 11.23
C GLU A 178 4.67 -6.49 12.66
N ALA A 179 4.89 -5.19 12.91
CA ALA A 179 5.17 -4.68 14.25
C ALA A 179 4.02 -4.94 15.25
N MET A 180 2.76 -4.87 14.80
CA MET A 180 1.60 -5.24 15.62
C MET A 180 1.56 -6.75 15.93
N ARG A 181 1.88 -7.59 14.94
CA ARG A 181 1.83 -9.05 15.04
C ARG A 181 2.91 -9.59 15.99
N THR A 182 4.13 -9.08 15.91
CA THR A 182 5.22 -9.44 16.83
C THR A 182 4.85 -9.14 18.28
N LYS A 183 4.08 -8.07 18.52
CA LYS A 183 3.61 -7.71 19.86
C LYS A 183 2.47 -8.60 20.36
N GLU A 184 1.56 -9.03 19.48
CA GLU A 184 0.51 -10.00 19.84
C GLU A 184 1.09 -11.39 20.15
N GLU A 185 2.11 -11.82 19.41
CA GLU A 185 2.84 -13.07 19.68
C GLU A 185 3.62 -13.01 21.00
N ALA A 186 4.19 -11.85 21.34
CA ALA A 186 4.85 -11.64 22.63
C ALA A 186 3.83 -11.67 23.79
N ASN A 187 2.69 -11.00 23.64
CA ASN A 187 1.67 -10.90 24.69
C ASN A 187 0.89 -12.23 24.90
N GLY A 188 0.72 -13.04 23.84
CA GLY A 188 0.07 -14.35 23.94
C GLY A 188 0.94 -15.43 24.60
N ARG A 189 2.27 -15.29 24.55
CA ARG A 189 3.20 -16.18 25.27
C ARG A 189 3.19 -15.93 26.77
N GLU A 190 3.10 -14.67 27.20
CA GLU A 190 3.05 -14.32 28.63
C GLU A 190 1.75 -14.78 29.33
N THR A 191 0.62 -14.84 28.61
CA THR A 191 -0.65 -15.37 29.17
C THR A 191 -0.76 -16.90 29.17
N SER A 192 0.19 -17.61 28.54
CA SER A 192 0.21 -19.08 28.53
C SER A 192 1.16 -19.69 29.59
N GLU A 193 1.89 -18.85 30.32
CA GLU A 193 2.80 -19.23 31.42
C GLU A 193 2.28 -18.85 32.82
N GLN A 194 1.01 -18.44 32.93
CA GLN A 194 0.29 -18.22 34.19
C GLN A 194 -0.88 -19.20 34.34
#